data_AF-A0A0C9X808-F1
#
_entry.id   AF-A0A0C9X808-F1
#
_cell.length_a   1.000
_cell.length_b   1.000
_cell.length_c   1.000
_cell.angle_alpha   90.00
_cell.angle_beta   90.00
_cell.angle_gamma   90.00
#
_symmetry.space_group_name_H-M   'P 1'
#
loop_
_entity.id
_entity.type
_entity.pdbx_description
1 polymer ?
#
loop_
_entity_poly.entity_id
_entity_poly.type
_entity_poly.pdbx_seq_one_letter_code
_entity_poly.pdbx_strand_id
1 'polypeptide(L)'
;MSTSSTPSSTSIPNPSTASTPREWTVQEVRNLVQQKFGKRPCWYQVKTALALYAGKDVIGCAPTGAGKTLSFWIPLLMALEDGHDAMTIVVTPLNLLGKQNEALLEKAGIHLSIESREEIGGP
;
A
#
# COMPACT_ATOMS: atom_id res chain seq x y z
N MET A 1 -25.84 -54.02 -29.45
CA MET A 1 -25.22 -52.79 -29.98
C MET A 1 -26.25 -51.67 -29.96
N SER A 2 -26.20 -50.79 -28.97
CA SER A 2 -26.87 -49.47 -28.97
C SER A 2 -26.28 -48.66 -27.81
N THR A 3 -25.40 -47.73 -28.16
CA THR A 3 -24.73 -46.79 -27.27
C THR A 3 -25.65 -45.58 -27.05
N SER A 4 -26.03 -45.29 -25.80
CA SER A 4 -26.63 -44.00 -25.44
C SER A 4 -25.63 -43.25 -24.56
N SER A 5 -25.16 -42.14 -25.11
CA SER A 5 -24.14 -41.26 -24.54
C SER A 5 -24.81 -40.30 -23.57
N THR A 6 -24.44 -40.36 -22.29
CA THR A 6 -24.87 -39.39 -21.27
C THR A 6 -24.12 -38.07 -21.48
N PRO A 7 -24.78 -36.89 -21.38
CA PRO A 7 -24.09 -35.62 -21.58
C PRO A 7 -23.25 -35.27 -20.36
N SER A 8 -21.97 -34.95 -20.61
CA SER A 8 -21.04 -34.41 -19.63
C SER A 8 -21.57 -33.13 -18.99
N SER A 9 -21.73 -33.12 -17.68
CA SER A 9 -22.02 -31.91 -16.91
C SER A 9 -20.84 -30.94 -17.04
N THR A 10 -21.06 -29.84 -17.78
CA THR A 10 -20.16 -28.68 -17.81
C THR A 10 -20.09 -28.09 -16.42
N SER A 11 -19.00 -28.34 -15.70
CA SER A 11 -18.69 -27.64 -14.46
C SER A 11 -18.48 -26.17 -14.77
N ILE A 12 -19.29 -25.33 -14.15
CA ILE A 12 -19.10 -23.88 -14.11
C ILE A 12 -17.72 -23.62 -13.49
N PRO A 13 -16.85 -22.78 -14.09
CA PRO A 13 -15.58 -22.43 -13.46
C PRO A 13 -15.87 -21.65 -12.16
N ASN A 14 -15.41 -22.20 -11.05
CA ASN A 14 -15.53 -21.61 -9.72
C ASN A 14 -14.80 -20.26 -9.69
N PRO A 15 -15.42 -19.14 -9.27
CA PRO A 15 -14.74 -17.84 -9.14
C PRO A 15 -13.74 -17.76 -7.98
N SER A 16 -13.26 -18.89 -7.44
CA SER A 16 -12.45 -18.93 -6.22
C SER A 16 -10.94 -18.84 -6.45
N THR A 17 -10.47 -18.39 -7.61
CA THR A 17 -9.03 -18.11 -7.83
C THR A 17 -8.72 -16.63 -7.57
N ALA A 18 -9.34 -16.03 -6.55
CA ALA A 18 -8.81 -14.82 -5.96
C ALA A 18 -7.64 -15.24 -5.05
N SER A 19 -6.42 -15.08 -5.54
CA SER A 19 -5.21 -15.29 -4.74
C SER A 19 -5.32 -14.50 -3.44
N THR A 20 -5.39 -15.18 -2.30
CA THR A 20 -5.34 -14.54 -0.99
C THR A 20 -4.11 -13.63 -0.95
N PRO A 21 -4.26 -12.33 -0.64
CA PRO A 21 -3.12 -11.44 -0.52
C PRO A 21 -2.15 -12.00 0.51
N ARG A 22 -0.85 -11.99 0.19
CA ARG A 22 0.21 -12.38 1.11
C ARG A 22 0.00 -11.65 2.45
N GLU A 23 -0.01 -12.40 3.54
CA GLU A 23 -0.11 -11.82 4.87
C GLU A 23 1.28 -11.39 5.35
N TRP A 24 1.48 -10.09 5.51
CA TRP A 24 2.73 -9.51 5.99
C TRP A 24 2.80 -9.53 7.53
N THR A 25 3.95 -9.96 8.06
CA THR A 25 4.22 -9.86 9.50
C THR A 25 4.80 -8.51 9.88
N VAL A 26 4.65 -8.15 11.17
CA VAL A 26 5.25 -6.93 11.74
C VAL A 26 6.77 -6.88 11.53
N GLN A 27 7.45 -8.04 11.57
CA GLN A 27 8.90 -8.08 11.43
C GLN A 27 9.34 -7.91 9.99
N GLU A 28 8.63 -8.49 9.03
CA GLU A 28 8.89 -8.27 7.60
C GLU A 28 8.72 -6.80 7.23
N VAL A 29 7.65 -6.16 7.69
CA VAL A 29 7.43 -4.72 7.46
C VAL A 29 8.59 -3.90 8.04
N ARG A 30 9.04 -4.22 9.26
CA ARG A 30 10.20 -3.51 9.86
C ARG A 30 11.48 -3.71 9.07
N ASN A 31 11.74 -4.92 8.61
CA ASN A 31 12.94 -5.25 7.84
C ASN A 31 12.92 -4.51 6.49
N LEU A 32 11.77 -4.52 5.81
CA LEU A 32 11.57 -3.82 4.54
C LEU A 32 11.83 -2.31 4.69
N VAL A 33 11.23 -1.68 5.68
CA VAL A 33 11.40 -0.23 5.91
C VAL A 33 12.83 0.11 6.33
N GLN A 34 13.48 -0.76 7.12
CA GLN A 34 14.88 -0.58 7.47
C GLN A 34 15.79 -0.69 6.24
N GLN A 35 15.52 -1.63 5.33
CA GLN A 35 16.29 -1.84 4.11
C GLN A 35 16.12 -0.70 3.11
N LYS A 36 14.87 -0.25 2.87
CA LYS A 36 14.56 0.75 1.84
C LYS A 36 14.79 2.19 2.32
N PHE A 37 14.53 2.48 3.60
CA PHE A 37 14.58 3.84 4.13
C PHE A 37 15.56 4.04 5.28
N GLY A 38 16.24 3.00 5.78
CA GLY A 38 17.17 3.11 6.90
C GLY A 38 16.50 3.47 8.24
N LYS A 39 15.18 3.32 8.35
CA LYS A 39 14.38 3.72 9.53
C LYS A 39 13.67 2.51 10.14
N ARG A 40 13.49 2.55 11.46
CA ARG A 40 12.63 1.58 12.18
C ARG A 40 11.23 2.15 12.35
N PRO A 41 10.19 1.57 11.72
CA PRO A 41 8.83 2.06 11.88
C PRO A 41 8.28 1.74 13.27
N CYS A 42 7.51 2.67 13.83
CA CYS A 42 6.82 2.48 15.10
C CYS A 42 5.57 1.60 14.94
N TRP A 43 5.00 1.14 16.05
CA TRP A 43 3.85 0.23 16.01
C TRP A 43 2.64 0.82 15.28
N TYR A 44 2.35 2.11 15.49
CA TYR A 44 1.26 2.81 14.80
C TYR A 44 1.41 2.76 13.27
N GLN A 45 2.63 3.03 12.77
CA GLN A 45 2.93 3.02 11.34
C GLN A 45 2.76 1.62 10.75
N VAL A 46 3.30 0.59 11.41
CA VAL A 46 3.19 -0.80 10.94
C VAL A 46 1.74 -1.25 10.92
N LYS A 47 0.98 -0.98 11.99
CA LYS A 47 -0.42 -1.44 12.08
C LYS A 47 -1.31 -0.74 11.05
N THR A 48 -1.09 0.56 10.85
CA THR A 48 -1.77 1.33 9.80
C THR A 48 -1.46 0.74 8.43
N ALA A 49 -0.18 0.47 8.15
CA ALA A 49 0.24 -0.05 6.86
C ALA A 49 -0.32 -1.45 6.56
N LEU A 50 -0.31 -2.36 7.53
CA LEU A 50 -0.90 -3.69 7.39
C LEU A 50 -2.40 -3.62 7.11
N ALA A 51 -3.13 -2.73 7.79
CA ALA A 51 -4.57 -2.57 7.56
C ALA A 51 -4.86 -1.99 6.17
N LEU A 52 -4.09 -0.97 5.74
CA LEU A 52 -4.20 -0.41 4.39
C LEU A 52 -3.86 -1.44 3.30
N TYR A 53 -2.79 -2.22 3.49
CA TYR A 53 -2.39 -3.26 2.55
C TYR A 53 -3.44 -4.38 2.43
N ALA A 54 -4.15 -4.68 3.51
CA ALA A 54 -5.28 -5.59 3.51
C ALA A 54 -6.56 -5.02 2.88
N GLY A 55 -6.50 -3.82 2.27
CA GLY A 55 -7.63 -3.17 1.60
C GLY A 55 -8.69 -2.62 2.56
N LYS A 56 -8.33 -2.29 3.81
CA LYS A 56 -9.27 -1.76 4.81
C LYS A 56 -9.26 -0.24 4.84
N ASP A 57 -10.42 0.34 5.14
CA ASP A 57 -10.52 1.75 5.51
C ASP A 57 -9.96 1.99 6.91
N VAL A 58 -9.07 2.97 7.05
CA VAL A 58 -8.35 3.23 8.31
C VAL A 58 -8.51 4.68 8.74
N ILE A 59 -9.04 4.89 9.96
CA ILE A 59 -8.98 6.18 10.65
C ILE A 59 -7.82 6.14 11.65
N GLY A 60 -6.74 6.85 11.31
CA GLY A 60 -5.55 6.94 12.14
C GLY A 60 -5.55 8.19 13.03
N CYS A 61 -5.49 8.01 14.35
CA CYS A 61 -5.31 9.11 15.30
C CYS A 61 -3.87 9.08 15.86
N ALA A 62 -3.09 10.11 15.54
CA ALA A 62 -1.75 10.27 16.10
C ALA A 62 -1.36 11.76 16.20
N PRO A 63 -0.58 12.17 17.21
CA PRO A 63 -0.18 13.57 17.38
C PRO A 63 0.74 14.04 16.26
N THR A 64 0.89 15.36 16.11
CA THR A 64 1.92 15.96 15.24
C THR A 64 3.31 15.47 15.70
N GLY A 65 4.24 15.31 14.75
CA GLY A 65 5.56 14.73 15.04
C GLY A 65 5.60 13.21 15.21
N ALA A 66 4.47 12.50 15.28
CA ALA A 66 4.43 11.02 15.37
C ALA A 66 4.91 10.27 14.11
N GLY A 67 5.37 10.99 13.09
CA GLY A 67 5.87 10.39 11.84
C GLY A 67 4.78 9.74 11.00
N LYS A 68 3.53 10.23 11.06
CA LYS A 68 2.38 9.69 10.31
C LYS A 68 2.68 9.46 8.83
N THR A 69 3.45 10.37 8.23
CA THR A 69 3.92 10.33 6.84
C THR A 69 4.44 8.98 6.39
N LEU A 70 5.30 8.33 7.21
CA LEU A 70 5.91 7.07 6.83
C LEU A 70 4.86 5.96 6.63
N SER A 71 3.75 6.01 7.39
CA SER A 71 2.68 5.02 7.31
C SER A 71 2.00 4.96 5.93
N PHE A 72 2.03 6.04 5.14
CA PHE A 72 1.44 6.05 3.80
C PHE A 72 2.33 5.39 2.75
N TRP A 73 3.65 5.39 2.96
CA TRP A 73 4.60 4.82 2.00
C TRP A 73 4.83 3.31 2.21
N ILE A 74 4.64 2.82 3.43
CA ILE A 74 4.86 1.40 3.76
C ILE A 74 3.98 0.46 2.92
N PRO A 75 2.65 0.69 2.76
CA PRO A 75 1.82 -0.16 1.90
C PRO A 75 2.29 -0.21 0.45
N LEU A 76 2.78 0.93 -0.07
CA LEU A 76 3.33 1.01 -1.42
C LEU A 76 4.59 0.15 -1.55
N LEU A 77 5.50 0.21 -0.57
CA LEU A 77 6.68 -0.67 -0.55
C LEU A 77 6.30 -2.15 -0.50
N MET A 78 5.30 -2.51 0.31
CA MET A 78 4.84 -3.89 0.42
C MET A 78 4.27 -4.39 -0.92
N ALA A 79 3.48 -3.56 -1.60
CA ALA A 79 2.92 -3.88 -2.90
C ALA A 79 4.01 -4.09 -3.96
N LEU A 80 5.01 -3.20 -4.01
CA LEU A 80 6.13 -3.31 -4.95
C LEU A 80 7.00 -4.54 -4.66
N GLU A 81 7.23 -4.87 -3.39
CA GLU A 81 7.97 -6.07 -2.99
C GLU A 81 7.23 -7.36 -3.35
N ASP A 82 5.89 -7.34 -3.33
CA ASP A 82 5.06 -8.44 -3.84
C ASP A 82 4.89 -8.43 -5.37
N GLY A 83 5.55 -7.50 -6.07
CA GLY A 83 5.54 -7.40 -7.54
C GLY A 83 4.27 -6.80 -8.12
N HIS A 84 3.45 -6.13 -7.31
CA HIS A 84 2.25 -5.45 -7.76
C HIS A 84 2.58 -4.06 -8.32
N ASP A 85 1.88 -3.66 -9.39
CA ASP A 85 1.84 -2.26 -9.81
C ASP A 85 0.90 -1.50 -8.86
N ALA A 86 1.43 -0.50 -8.15
CA ALA A 86 0.74 0.16 -7.05
C ALA A 86 0.92 1.67 -7.08
N MET A 87 -0.16 2.38 -6.75
CA MET A 87 -0.21 3.84 -6.70
C MET A 87 -0.76 4.29 -5.34
N THR A 88 -0.20 5.36 -4.79
CA THR A 88 -0.70 6.00 -3.56
C THR A 88 -0.91 7.48 -3.82
N ILE A 89 -2.13 7.97 -3.53
CA ILE A 89 -2.48 9.39 -3.60
C ILE A 89 -2.59 9.91 -2.18
N VAL A 90 -1.76 10.89 -1.84
CA VAL A 90 -1.76 11.53 -0.52
C VAL A 90 -2.23 12.96 -0.66
N VAL A 91 -3.39 13.25 -0.07
CA VAL A 91 -3.94 14.61 -0.01
C VAL A 91 -3.51 15.24 1.31
N THR A 92 -2.80 16.37 1.23
CA THR A 92 -2.31 17.11 2.40
C THR A 92 -2.58 18.60 2.21
N PRO A 93 -2.98 19.33 3.28
CA PRO A 93 -3.15 20.78 3.21
C PRO A 93 -1.82 21.53 3.04
N LEU A 94 -0.67 20.89 3.28
CA LEU A 94 0.65 21.49 3.12
C LEU A 94 1.57 20.56 2.30
N ASN A 95 2.22 21.11 1.27
CA ASN A 95 3.10 20.40 0.32
C ASN A 95 4.43 19.87 0.92
N LEU A 96 4.54 19.85 2.25
CA LEU A 96 5.73 19.45 2.98
C LEU A 96 6.11 17.96 2.78
N LEU A 97 5.15 17.12 2.38
CA LEU A 97 5.34 15.66 2.27
C LEU A 97 6.20 15.25 1.08
N GLY A 98 6.15 15.99 -0.03
CA GLY A 98 6.81 15.59 -1.27
C GLY A 98 8.31 15.83 -1.21
N LYS A 99 8.74 17.09 -1.07
CA LYS A 99 10.15 17.50 -1.14
C LYS A 99 11.05 16.83 -0.08
N GLN A 100 10.52 16.55 1.12
CA GLN A 100 11.30 15.91 2.18
C GLN A 100 11.44 14.39 2.00
N ASN A 101 10.53 13.75 1.26
CA ASN A 101 10.55 12.31 1.03
C ASN A 101 10.95 11.91 -0.39
N GLU A 102 11.07 12.86 -1.32
CA GLU A 102 11.48 12.64 -2.71
C GLU A 102 12.77 11.82 -2.77
N ALA A 103 13.83 12.26 -2.07
CA ALA A 103 15.10 11.53 -2.01
C ALA A 103 15.02 10.15 -1.33
N LEU A 104 14.01 9.92 -0.48
CA LEU A 104 13.77 8.60 0.14
C LEU A 104 13.05 7.67 -0.84
N LEU A 105 12.04 8.19 -1.54
CA LEU A 105 11.22 7.45 -2.50
C LEU A 105 12.00 7.11 -3.76
N GLU A 106 12.81 8.04 -4.26
CA GLU A 106 13.71 7.81 -5.39
C GLU A 106 14.71 6.67 -5.10
N LYS A 107 15.30 6.63 -3.90
CA LYS A 107 16.16 5.53 -3.45
C LYS A 107 15.43 4.18 -3.39
N ALA A 108 14.12 4.20 -3.20
CA ALA A 108 13.28 3.00 -3.22
C ALA A 108 12.79 2.63 -4.63
N GLY A 109 13.17 3.38 -5.67
CA GLY A 109 12.73 3.18 -7.05
C GLY A 109 11.30 3.64 -7.32
N ILE A 110 10.73 4.47 -6.44
CA ILE A 110 9.36 4.97 -6.55
C ILE A 110 9.41 6.34 -7.23
N HIS A 111 8.74 6.44 -8.38
CA HIS A 111 8.54 7.73 -9.04
C HIS A 111 7.50 8.55 -8.26
N LEU A 112 7.85 9.76 -7.86
CA LEU A 112 6.97 10.68 -7.15
C LEU A 112 6.60 11.84 -8.06
N SER A 113 5.30 12.03 -8.28
CA SER A 113 4.77 13.27 -8.88
C SER A 113 4.08 14.08 -7.80
N ILE A 114 4.52 15.33 -7.60
CA ILE A 114 3.95 16.24 -6.62
C ILE A 114 3.21 17.32 -7.39
N GLU A 115 1.88 17.30 -7.33
CA GLU A 115 1.05 18.40 -7.81
C GLU A 115 0.51 19.17 -6.61
N SER A 116 0.78 20.47 -6.59
CA SER A 116 0.33 21.35 -5.53
C SER A 116 -0.52 22.48 -6.09
N ARG A 117 -1.75 22.59 -5.60
CA ARG A 117 -2.60 23.75 -5.84
C ARG A 117 -2.80 24.49 -4.52
N GLU A 118 -2.13 25.63 -4.38
CA GLU A 118 -2.30 26.50 -3.23
C GLU A 118 -3.51 27.40 -3.50
N GLU A 119 -4.67 27.01 -2.96
CA GLU A 119 -5.84 27.88 -2.97
C GLU A 119 -5.69 28.87 -1.82
N ILE A 120 -5.03 29.99 -2.11
CA ILE A 120 -5.05 31.15 -1.22
C ILE A 120 -6.50 31.63 -1.23
N GLY A 121 -7.21 31.42 -0.12
CA GLY A 121 -8.53 32.00 0.08
C GLY A 121 -8.44 33.51 -0.14
N GLY A 122 -8.91 33.97 -1.30
CA GLY A 122 -9.15 35.38 -1.57
C GLY A 122 -10.37 35.85 -0.77
N PRO A 123 -10.45 37.16 -0.46
CA PRO A 123 -11.50 37.72 0.40
C PRO A 123 -12.91 37.56 -0.18
#